data_AF-A0A1I3XIT0-F1
#
_entry.id   AF-A0A1I3XIT0-F1
#
_cell.length_a   1.000
_cell.length_b   1.000
_cell.length_c   1.000
_cell.angle_alpha   90.00
_cell.angle_beta   90.00
_cell.angle_gamma   90.00
#
_symmetry.space_group_name_H-M   'P 1'
#
loop_
_entity.id
_entity.type
_entity.pdbx_description
1 polymer ?
#
loop_
_entity_poly.entity_id
_entity_poly.type
_entity_poly.pdbx_seq_one_letter_code
_entity_poly.pdbx_strand_id
1 'polypeptide(L)' 'MEIIEVVEGEKGWTVRHGARVLFIDTVEERTFQTALAISNTLFDEGVRSQVVLIRQDN' A
#
# COMPACT_ATOMS: atom_id res chain seq x y z
N MET A 1 12.32 -2.70 8.84
CA MET A 1 11.80 -3.14 7.54
C MET A 1 10.33 -2.85 7.58
N GLU A 2 9.88 -1.95 6.72
CA GLU A 2 8.53 -1.41 6.76
C GLU A 2 7.61 -2.20 5.83
N ILE A 3 6.34 -2.33 6.22
CA ILE A 3 5.32 -3.01 5.43
C ILE A 3 4.32 -1.96 4.95
N ILE A 4 4.23 -1.82 3.63
CA ILE A 4 3.18 -1.06 2.97
C ILE A 4 2.11 -2.05 2.54
N GLU A 5 0.93 -1.97 3.13
CA GLU A 5 -0.17 -2.87 2.84
C GLU A 5 -1.07 -2.25 1.78
N VAL A 6 -1.41 -3.00 0.75
CA VAL A 6 -2.47 -2.68 -0.21
C VAL A 6 -3.64 -3.59 0.09
N VAL A 7 -4.69 -3.04 0.69
CA VAL A 7 -5.82 -3.80 1.24
C VAL A 7 -7.04 -3.57 0.37
N GLU A 8 -7.64 -4.67 -0.10
CA GLU A 8 -8.97 -4.66 -0.71
C GLU A 8 -10.04 -4.58 0.39
N GLY A 9 -11.01 -3.69 0.23
CA GLY A 9 -12.16 -3.56 1.12
C GLY A 9 -13.44 -3.25 0.34
N GLU A 10 -14.57 -3.20 1.05
CA GLU A 10 -15.90 -3.07 0.45
C GLU A 10 -16.07 -1.86 -0.50
N LYS A 11 -15.29 -0.80 -0.30
CA LYS A 11 -15.41 0.47 -1.04
C LYS A 11 -14.25 0.73 -2.00
N GLY A 12 -13.38 -0.26 -2.22
CA GLY A 12 -12.19 -0.14 -3.05
C GLY A 12 -10.92 -0.53 -2.31
N TRP A 13 -9.85 0.19 -2.60
CA TRP A 13 -8.48 -0.18 -2.24
C TRP A 13 -7.86 0.88 -1.34
N THR A 14 -7.08 0.41 -0.36
CA THR A 14 -6.42 1.29 0.62
C THR A 14 -4.94 0.96 0.72
N VAL A 15 -4.08 1.97 0.65
CA VAL A 15 -2.67 1.85 1.04
C VAL A 15 -2.52 2.20 2.52
N ARG A 16 -1.91 1.30 3.29
CA ARG A 16 -1.65 1.48 4.72
C ARG A 16 -0.19 1.30 5.05
N HIS A 17 0.23 1.98 6.11
CA HIS A 17 1.50 1.74 6.79
C HIS A 17 1.18 1.60 8.28
N GLY A 18 1.11 0.35 8.75
CA GLY A 18 0.60 0.00 10.07
C GLY A 18 -0.85 0.46 10.29
N ALA A 19 -1.07 1.28 11.33
CA ALA A 19 -2.40 1.82 11.64
C ALA A 19 -2.81 3.02 10.77
N ARG A 20 -1.88 3.58 9.99
CA ARG A 20 -2.12 4.80 9.21
C ARG A 20 -2.55 4.46 7.79
N VAL A 21 -3.64 5.08 7.34
CA VAL A 21 -4.04 5.10 5.93
C VAL A 21 -3.27 6.21 5.22
N LEU A 22 -2.58 5.84 4.15
CA LEU A 22 -1.79 6.76 3.32
C LEU A 22 -2.53 7.18 2.05
N PHE A 23 -3.36 6.29 1.50
CA PHE A 23 -4.10 6.54 0.26
C PHE A 23 -5.34 5.64 0.16
N ILE A 24 -6.38 6.11 -0.51
CA ILE A 24 -7.62 5.37 -0.81
C ILE A 24 -8.02 5.68 -2.25
N ASP A 25 -8.36 4.64 -3.02
CA ASP A 25 -8.94 4.78 -4.36
C ASP A 25 -9.92 3.63 -4.62
N THR A 26 -10.78 3.77 -5.63
CA THR A 26 -11.60 2.68 -6.13
C THR A 26 -10.88 1.85 -7.19
N VAL A 27 -9.78 2.36 -7.76
CA VAL A 27 -8.99 1.69 -8.80
C VAL A 27 -7.79 0.95 -8.20
N GLU A 28 -7.74 -0.37 -8.40
CA GLU A 28 -6.66 -1.25 -7.93
C GLU A 28 -5.29 -0.78 -8.44
N GLU A 29 -5.13 -0.66 -9.75
CA GLU A 29 -3.85 -0.33 -10.39
C GLU A 29 -3.24 0.97 -9.85
N ARG A 30 -4.05 2.03 -9.72
CA ARG A 30 -3.57 3.32 -9.19
C ARG A 30 -3.15 3.21 -7.73
N THR A 31 -3.84 2.39 -6.96
CA THR A 31 -3.51 2.14 -5.55
C THR A 31 -2.16 1.43 -5.44
N PHE A 32 -1.93 0.41 -6.27
CA PHE A 32 -0.63 -0.28 -6.34
C PHE A 32 0.51 0.63 -6.79
N GLN A 33 0.30 1.43 -7.84
CA GLN A 33 1.30 2.39 -8.30
C GLN A 33 1.66 3.38 -7.19
N THR A 34 0.68 3.82 -6.40
CA THR A 34 0.91 4.69 -5.25
C THR A 34 1.71 4.00 -4.14
N ALA A 35 1.39 2.75 -3.80
CA ALA A 35 2.15 1.97 -2.83
C ALA A 35 3.61 1.76 -3.29
N LEU A 36 3.83 1.51 -4.58
CA LEU A 36 5.18 1.39 -5.16
C LEU A 36 5.94 2.72 -5.10
N ALA A 37 5.28 3.84 -5.41
CA ALA A 37 5.89 5.16 -5.31
C ALA A 37 6.34 5.46 -3.86
N ILE A 38 5.50 5.16 -2.87
CA ILE A 38 5.85 5.29 -1.44
C ILE A 38 7.03 4.38 -1.08
N SER A 39 7.01 3.14 -1.55
CA SER A 39 8.11 2.17 -1.35
C SER A 39 9.43 2.69 -1.90
N ASN A 40 9.42 3.34 -3.07
CA ASN A 40 10.61 3.91 -3.69
C ASN A 40 11.14 5.10 -2.88
N THR A 41 10.27 5.99 -2.39
CA THR A 41 10.69 7.08 -1.50
C THR A 41 11.36 6.56 -0.23
N LEU A 42 10.80 5.52 0.40
CA LEU A 42 11.45 4.89 1.57
C LEU A 42 12.82 4.29 1.22
N PHE A 43 12.96 3.70 0.03
CA PHE A 43 14.24 3.19 -0.43
C PHE A 43 15.27 4.30 -0.61
N ASP A 44 14.88 5.44 -1.19
CA ASP A 44 15.75 6.62 -1.33
C ASP A 44 16.20 7.18 0.03
N GLU A 45 15.38 7.00 1.07
CA GLU A 45 15.69 7.33 2.47
C GLU A 45 16.54 6.26 3.19
N GLY A 46 16.94 5.19 2.50
CA GLY A 46 17.70 4.07 3.07
C GLY A 46 16.87 3.09 3.90
N VAL A 47 15.53 3.18 3.83
CA VAL A 47 14.60 2.33 4.55
C VAL A 47 14.13 1.18 3.66
N ARG A 48 14.46 -0.05 4.05
CA ARG A 48 13.94 -1.24 3.37
C ARG A 48 12.45 -1.41 3.64
N SER A 49 11.66 -1.50 2.57
CA SER A 49 10.22 -1.70 2.61
C SER A 49 9.78 -2.91 1.77
N GLN A 50 8.58 -3.42 2.05
CA GLN A 50 7.90 -4.44 1.26
C GLN A 50 6.45 -4.02 1.04
N VAL A 51 5.98 -4.15 -0.20
CA VAL A 51 4.57 -3.97 -0.54
C VAL A 51 3.87 -5.33 -0.45
N VAL A 52 2.80 -5.42 0.35
CA VAL A 52 2.02 -6.63 0.56
C VAL A 52 0.58 -6.39 0.10
N LEU A 53 0.09 -7.26 -0.77
CA LEU A 53 -1.31 -7.28 -1.16
C LEU A 53 -2.10 -8.13 -0.16
N ILE A 54 -3.17 -7.56 0.38
CA ILE A 54 -4.11 -8.25 1.27
C ILE A 54 -5.47 -8.21 0.58
N ARG A 55 -5.84 -9.35 0.00
CA ARG A 55 -7.21 -9.59 -0.48
C ARG A 55 -7.97 -10.37 0.57
N GLN A 56 -9.19 -9.96 0.84
CA GLN A 56 -10.10 -10.77 1.65
C GLN A 56 -10.68 -11.84 0.72
N ASP A 57 -10.00 -12.98 0.65
CA ASP A 57 -10.60 -14.18 0.06
C ASP A 57 -11.76 -14.60 0.99
N ASN A 58 -12.98 -14.49 0.46
CA ASN A 58 -14.23 -14.81 1.14
C ASN A 58 -14.46 -16.32 1.19
#